data_AF-A0A401Q2P3-F1
#
_entry.id   AF-A0A401Q2P3-F1
#
_cell.length_a   1.000
_cell.length_b   1.000
_cell.length_c   1.000
_cell.angle_alpha   90.00
_cell.angle_beta   90.00
_cell.angle_gamma   90.00
#
_symmetry.space_group_name_H-M   'P 1'
#
loop_
_entity.id
_entity.type
_entity.pdbx_description
1 polymer ?
#
loop_
_entity_poly.entity_id
_entity_poly.type
_entity_poly.pdbx_seq_one_letter_code
_entity_poly.pdbx_strand_id
1 'polypeptide(L)' 'MITCNIFRTLPPSDNPDFDPEEDEPSLEAAWPHMQIVYEFFLRFLECPDFQPGIAKRFIDQKFVLQVGALNF' A
#
# COMPACT_ATOMS: atom_id res chain seq x y z
N MET A 1 6.71 2.13 10.70
CA MET A 1 5.46 1.33 10.83
C MET A 1 4.70 1.32 9.51
N ILE A 2 4.11 2.43 9.04
CA ILE A 2 3.44 2.48 7.72
C ILE A 2 4.38 2.16 6.55
N THR A 3 5.47 2.92 6.40
CA THR A 3 6.41 2.77 5.28
C THR A 3 7.05 1.38 5.21
N CYS A 4 7.43 0.80 6.35
CA CYS A 4 8.02 -0.54 6.42
C CYS A 4 7.04 -1.68 6.07
N ASN A 5 5.74 -1.44 6.18
CA ASN A 5 4.72 -2.43 5.88
C ASN A 5 4.13 -2.23 4.48
N ILE A 6 3.85 -0.98 4.07
CA ILE A 6 3.22 -0.66 2.79
C ILE A 6 4.24 -0.62 1.64
N PHE A 7 5.44 -0.09 1.86
CA PHE A 7 6.45 0.03 0.79
C PHE A 7 7.31 -1.23 0.73
N ARG A 8 6.77 -2.26 0.09
CA ARG A 8 7.50 -3.47 -0.27
C ARG A 8 7.54 -3.64 -1.78
N THR A 9 8.66 -4.13 -2.28
CA THR A 9 8.75 -4.62 -3.66
C THR A 9 7.83 -5.83 -3.77
N LEU A 10 6.90 -5.81 -4.73
CA LEU A 10 6.11 -6.98 -5.03
C LEU A 10 7.05 -8.12 -5.43
N PRO A 11 6.77 -9.37 -5.01
CA PRO A 11 7.49 -10.50 -5.56
C PRO A 11 7.34 -10.50 -7.09
N PRO A 12 8.36 -10.95 -7.84
CA PRO A 12 8.22 -11.12 -9.28
C PRO A 12 7.01 -12.01 -9.56
N SER A 13 6.29 -11.74 -10.67
CA SER A 13 5.16 -12.59 -11.06
C SER A 13 5.65 -14.01 -11.28
N ASP A 14 5.01 -14.98 -10.61
CA ASP A 14 5.27 -16.40 -10.83
C ASP A 14 4.70 -16.87 -12.20
N ASN A 15 3.82 -16.07 -12.82
CA ASN A 15 3.26 -16.33 -14.14
C ASN A 15 3.61 -15.19 -15.13
N PRO A 16 4.58 -15.38 -16.05
CA PRO A 16 4.98 -14.37 -17.02
C PRO A 16 3.99 -14.21 -18.19
N ASP A 17 3.18 -15.22 -18.48
CA ASP A 17 2.18 -15.22 -19.56
C ASP A 17 0.76 -14.96 -19.02
N PHE A 18 0.65 -14.19 -17.93
CA PHE A 18 -0.61 -13.94 -17.24
C PHE A 18 -1.67 -13.38 -18.18
N ASP A 19 -2.79 -14.10 -18.29
CA ASP A 19 -3.98 -13.67 -19.00
C ASP A 19 -5.03 -13.17 -17.99
N PRO A 20 -5.33 -11.86 -17.93
CA PRO A 20 -6.31 -11.30 -17.00
C PRO A 20 -7.75 -11.82 -17.21
N GLU A 21 -8.07 -12.44 -18.36
CA GLU A 21 -9.39 -13.02 -18.62
C GLU A 21 -9.51 -14.48 -18.17
N GLU A 22 -8.42 -15.26 -18.22
CA GLU A 22 -8.43 -16.71 -17.96
C GLU A 22 -7.81 -17.09 -16.61
N ASP A 23 -6.82 -16.33 -16.12
CA ASP A 23 -6.09 -16.67 -14.91
C ASP A 23 -6.80 -16.22 -13.63
N GLU A 24 -6.77 -17.08 -12.61
CA GLU A 24 -7.27 -16.71 -11.27
C GLU A 24 -6.35 -15.64 -10.64
N PRO A 25 -6.93 -14.62 -9.98
CA PRO A 25 -6.14 -13.59 -9.33
C PRO A 25 -5.28 -14.20 -8.21
N SER A 26 -3.98 -13.88 -8.23
CA SER A 26 -3.06 -14.33 -7.19
C SER A 26 -3.46 -13.75 -5.83
N LEU A 27 -3.55 -14.61 -4.80
CA LEU A 27 -3.88 -14.19 -3.44
C LEU A 27 -2.61 -13.83 -2.67
N GLU A 28 -2.57 -12.60 -2.15
CA GLU A 28 -1.49 -12.16 -1.29
C GLU A 28 -1.63 -12.75 0.12
N ALA A 29 -0.70 -13.62 0.52
CA ALA A 29 -0.74 -14.26 1.85
C ALA A 29 -0.65 -13.25 3.01
N ALA A 30 0.02 -12.10 2.80
CA ALA A 30 0.11 -11.04 3.80
C ALA A 30 -1.14 -10.12 3.83
N TRP A 31 -2.16 -10.37 3.00
CA TRP A 31 -3.33 -9.51 2.87
C TRP A 31 -4.03 -9.19 4.20
N PRO A 32 -4.26 -10.15 5.12
CA PRO A 32 -4.90 -9.85 6.41
C PRO A 32 -4.11 -8.84 7.24
N HIS A 33 -2.77 -8.86 7.16
CA HIS A 33 -1.92 -7.89 7.85
C HIS A 33 -1.87 -6.54 7.11
N MET A 34 -1.78 -6.57 5.77
CA MET A 34 -1.81 -5.38 4.92
C MET A 34 -3.11 -4.59 5.12
N GLN A 35 -4.25 -5.27 5.14
CA GLN A 35 -5.56 -4.67 5.34
C GLN A 35 -5.59 -3.83 6.62
N ILE A 36 -5.08 -4.36 7.74
CA ILE A 36 -5.04 -3.64 9.02
C ILE A 36 -4.16 -2.39 8.92
N VAL A 37 -3.02 -2.47 8.23
CA VAL A 37 -2.12 -1.33 8.06
C VAL A 37 -2.77 -0.23 7.20
N TYR A 38 -3.47 -0.60 6.13
CA TYR A 38 -4.21 0.33 5.28
C TYR A 38 -5.39 0.97 6.01
N GLU A 39 -6.21 0.17 6.69
CA GLU A 39 -7.34 0.68 7.48
C GLU A 39 -6.86 1.62 8.58
N PHE A 40 -5.79 1.28 9.28
CA PHE A 40 -5.20 2.14 10.28
C PHE A 40 -4.72 3.47 9.68
N PHE A 41 -4.01 3.43 8.55
CA PHE A 41 -3.52 4.64 7.91
C PHE A 41 -4.66 5.55 7.42
N LEU A 42 -5.68 4.96 6.82
CA LEU A 42 -6.88 5.67 6.39
C LEU A 42 -7.57 6.36 7.58
N ARG A 43 -7.82 5.62 8.66
CA ARG A 43 -8.44 6.16 9.87
C ARG A 43 -7.60 7.24 10.55
N PHE A 44 -6.27 7.12 10.49
CA PHE A 44 -5.36 8.15 10.98
C PHE A 44 -5.46 9.46 10.18
N LEU A 45 -5.58 9.37 8.85
CA LEU A 45 -5.76 10.54 7.98
C LEU A 45 -7.15 11.18 8.13
N GLU A 46 -8.18 10.37 8.40
CA GLU A 46 -9.57 10.82 8.64
C GLU A 46 -9.80 11.34 10.07
N CYS A 47 -8.80 11.24 10.95
CA CYS A 47 -8.94 11.68 12.34
C CYS A 47 -9.18 13.19 12.42
N PRO A 48 -10.18 13.68 13.19
CA PRO A 48 -10.46 15.11 13.32
C PRO A 48 -9.29 15.91 13.93
N ASP A 49 -8.46 15.26 14.74
CA ASP A 49 -7.26 15.85 15.34
C ASP A 49 -6.02 15.73 14.46
N PHE A 50 -6.16 15.21 13.23
CA PHE A 50 -5.06 15.11 12.29
C PHE A 50 -4.54 16.51 11.93
N GLN A 51 -3.22 16.68 11.97
CA GLN A 51 -2.56 17.96 11.71
C GLN A 51 -1.76 17.89 10.40
N PRO A 52 -2.32 18.33 9.26
CA PRO A 52 -1.64 18.27 7.95
C PRO A 52 -0.29 18.99 7.93
N GLY A 53 -0.17 20.09 8.69
CA GLY A 53 1.06 20.87 8.78
C GLY A 53 2.24 20.09 9.36
N ILE A 54 1.99 19.16 10.29
CA ILE A 54 3.01 18.25 10.82
C ILE A 54 3.24 17.10 9.84
N ALA A 55 2.15 16.50 9.34
CA ALA A 55 2.21 15.33 8.46
C ALA A 55 2.93 15.58 7.14
N LYS A 56 2.83 16.79 6.57
CA LYS A 56 3.51 17.18 5.31
C LYS A 56 5.03 16.98 5.33
N ARG A 57 5.66 16.96 6.51
CA ARG A 57 7.10 16.68 6.65
C ARG A 57 7.45 15.20 6.45
N PHE A 58 6.46 14.31 6.52
CA PHE A 58 6.61 12.86 6.42
C PHE A 58 5.89 12.27 5.21
N ILE A 59 4.80 12.90 4.76
CA ILE A 59 4.06 12.57 3.54
C ILE A 59 4.50 13.54 2.45
N ASP A 60 5.68 13.28 1.90
CA ASP A 60 6.28 14.08 0.83
C ASP A 60 6.05 13.46 -0.56
N GLN A 61 6.58 14.08 -1.60
CA GLN A 61 6.44 13.57 -2.97
C GLN A 61 7.02 12.16 -3.13
N LYS A 62 8.09 11.82 -2.40
CA LYS A 62 8.68 10.48 -2.42
C LYS A 62 7.72 9.45 -1.83
N PHE A 63 7.08 9.78 -0.71
CA PHE A 63 6.04 8.93 -0.12
C PHE A 63 4.92 8.65 -1.13
N VAL A 64 4.42 9.70 -1.82
CA VAL A 64 3.35 9.56 -2.83
C VAL A 64 3.79 8.68 -4.00
N LEU A 65 5.02 8.85 -4.50
CA LEU A 65 5.56 8.00 -5.57
C LEU A 65 5.69 6.54 -5.14
N GLN A 66 6.08 6.28 -3.89
CA GLN A 66 6.18 4.93 -3.36
C GLN A 66 4.80 4.27 -3.16
N VAL A 67 3.77 5.03 -2.77
CA VAL A 67 2.39 4.52 -2.73
C VAL A 67 1.89 4.24 -4.15
N GLY A 68 2.08 5.15 -5.10
CA GLY A 68 1.57 5.01 -6.48
C GLY A 68 2.26 3.91 -7.29
N ALA A 69 3.45 3.48 -6.87
CA ALA A 69 4.17 2.35 -7.47
C ALA A 69 3.68 0.98 -6.96
N LEU A 70 2.80 0.92 -5.97
CA LEU A 70 2.14 -0.31 -5.55
C LEU A 70 1.04 -0.61 -6.58
N ASN A 71 1.29 -1.55 -7.47
CA ASN A 71 0.24 -2.10 -8.33
C ASN A 71 -0.71 -2.93 -7.44
N PHE A 72 -2.00 -2.63 -7.52
CA PHE A 72 -3.10 -3.39 -6.91
C PHE A 72 -3.74 -4.29 -7.95
#